data_AF-A0A7Y0N0X6-F1
#
_entry.id   AF-A0A7Y0N0X6-F1
#
_cell.length_a   1.000
_cell.length_b   1.000
_cell.length_c   1.000
_cell.angle_alpha   90.00
_cell.angle_beta   90.00
_cell.angle_gamma   90.00
#
_symmetry.space_group_name_H-M   'P 1'
#
loop_
_entity.id
_entity.type
_entity.pdbx_description
1 polymer ?
#
loop_
_entity_poly.entity_id
_entity_poly.type
_entity_poly.pdbx_seq_one_letter_code
_entity_poly.pdbx_strand_id
1 'polypeptide(L)'
;MALDEWKAATKFDSTDWGWVIMSIGMAIGAGIVFLPVKVGVLGLWVFLASAVIGYPAMYLFQRLFINTLSSSPKCQDYAGVISGYLGNKWGALLGVLYFIMLVIWVFVYSTAINNDSASFLHSFGITEGLLSENPLYGLALVCALVAIASRGE
;
A
#
# COMPACT_ATOMS: atom_id res chain seq x y z
N MET A 1 8.02 -12.37 -31.60
CA MET A 1 9.04 -12.42 -30.53
C MET A 1 9.63 -13.81 -30.55
N ALA A 2 10.95 -13.92 -30.76
CA ALA A 2 11.61 -15.22 -30.74
C ALA A 2 11.68 -15.78 -29.31
N LEU A 3 11.69 -17.11 -29.15
CA LEU A 3 11.65 -17.77 -27.84
C LEU A 3 12.76 -17.30 -26.89
N ASP A 4 13.93 -16.98 -27.45
CA ASP A 4 15.10 -16.55 -26.69
C ASP A 4 15.01 -15.07 -26.25
N GLU A 5 14.40 -14.21 -27.08
CA GLU A 5 14.07 -12.83 -26.68
C GLU A 5 13.01 -12.80 -25.57
N TRP A 6 12.02 -13.69 -25.63
CA TRP A 6 11.02 -13.83 -24.59
C TRP A 6 11.67 -14.29 -23.27
N LYS A 7 12.53 -15.30 -23.31
CA LYS A 7 13.26 -15.79 -22.12
C LYS A 7 14.18 -14.75 -21.52
N ALA A 8 14.82 -13.91 -22.34
CA ALA A 8 15.66 -12.82 -21.86
C ALA A 8 14.80 -11.71 -21.22
N ALA A 9 13.65 -11.39 -21.80
CA ALA A 9 12.72 -10.39 -21.29
C ALA A 9 11.94 -10.84 -20.03
N THR A 10 11.70 -12.14 -19.85
CA THR A 10 11.04 -12.70 -18.66
C THR A 10 12.02 -13.22 -17.61
N LYS A 11 13.31 -12.90 -17.74
CA LYS A 11 14.32 -13.35 -16.78
C LYS A 11 14.14 -12.57 -15.48
N PHE A 12 13.83 -13.28 -14.40
CA PHE A 12 13.67 -12.70 -13.07
C PHE A 12 14.97 -12.03 -12.64
N ASP A 13 14.92 -10.73 -12.34
CA ASP A 13 16.07 -9.92 -11.98
C ASP A 13 16.07 -9.49 -10.51
N SER A 14 17.05 -8.66 -10.12
CA SER A 14 17.12 -8.11 -8.75
C SER A 14 16.02 -7.09 -8.47
N THR A 15 15.48 -6.46 -9.51
CA THR A 15 14.37 -5.50 -9.45
C THR A 15 13.09 -6.22 -9.09
N ASP A 16 12.83 -7.39 -9.70
CA ASP A 16 11.68 -8.24 -9.42
C ASP A 16 11.69 -8.73 -7.97
N TRP A 17 12.86 -9.11 -7.45
CA TRP A 17 13.04 -9.42 -6.03
C TRP A 17 12.70 -8.24 -5.13
N GLY A 18 13.14 -7.02 -5.49
CA GLY A 18 12.78 -5.79 -4.78
C GLY A 18 11.27 -5.57 -4.74
N TRP A 19 10.59 -5.75 -5.88
CA TRP A 19 9.13 -5.63 -5.97
C TRP A 19 8.37 -6.67 -5.14
N VAL A 20 8.84 -7.91 -5.11
CA VAL A 20 8.24 -8.96 -4.26
C VAL A 20 8.39 -8.59 -2.78
N ILE A 21 9.58 -8.18 -2.34
CA ILE A 21 9.82 -7.80 -0.94
C ILE A 21 8.97 -6.59 -0.54
N MET A 22 8.92 -5.55 -1.38
CA MET A 22 8.06 -4.38 -1.14
C MET A 22 6.58 -4.75 -1.05
N SER A 23 6.10 -5.63 -1.94
CA SER A 23 4.70 -6.08 -1.95
C SER A 23 4.35 -6.88 -0.68
N ILE A 24 5.26 -7.76 -0.24
CA ILE A 24 5.11 -8.52 1.01
C ILE A 24 5.13 -7.56 2.21
N GLY A 25 6.06 -6.59 2.23
CA GLY A 25 6.17 -5.58 3.28
C GLY A 25 4.88 -4.75 3.45
N MET A 26 4.29 -4.30 2.34
CA MET A 26 3.00 -3.61 2.36
C MET A 26 1.85 -4.49 2.86
N ALA A 27 1.82 -5.76 2.46
CA ALA A 27 0.79 -6.71 2.91
C ALA A 27 0.88 -7.01 4.42
N ILE A 28 2.09 -7.17 4.96
CA ILE A 28 2.33 -7.38 6.39
C ILE A 28 1.93 -6.15 7.19
N GLY A 29 2.38 -4.96 6.75
CA GLY A 29 2.18 -3.70 7.46
C GLY A 29 0.72 -3.27 7.59
N ALA A 30 -0.03 -3.24 6.47
CA ALA A 30 -1.36 -2.64 6.46
C ALA A 30 -2.45 -3.46 7.18
N GLY A 31 -2.27 -4.79 7.28
CA GLY A 31 -3.37 -5.68 7.62
C GLY A 31 -3.03 -6.77 8.62
N ILE A 32 -1.93 -7.50 8.40
CA ILE A 32 -1.68 -8.78 9.10
C ILE A 32 -1.29 -8.57 10.55
N VAL A 33 -0.45 -7.56 10.85
CA VAL A 33 0.02 -7.31 12.23
C VAL A 33 -1.11 -6.87 13.16
N PHE A 34 -2.03 -6.04 12.67
CA PHE A 34 -3.18 -5.56 13.46
C PHE A 34 -4.41 -6.46 13.35
N LEU A 35 -4.35 -7.52 12.54
CA LEU A 35 -5.47 -8.42 12.31
C LEU A 35 -5.97 -9.08 13.60
N PRO A 36 -5.10 -9.65 14.47
CA PRO A 36 -5.57 -10.32 15.69
C PRO A 36 -6.30 -9.36 16.63
N VAL A 37 -5.81 -8.12 16.74
CA VAL A 37 -6.45 -7.07 17.56
C VAL A 37 -7.83 -6.71 16.98
N LYS A 38 -7.91 -6.47 15.67
CA LYS A 38 -9.18 -6.17 14.99
C LYS A 38 -10.18 -7.31 15.10
N VAL A 39 -9.72 -8.56 14.96
CA VAL A 39 -10.54 -9.77 15.13
C VAL A 39 -11.03 -9.91 16.57
N GLY A 40 -10.20 -9.57 17.57
CA GLY A 40 -10.60 -9.56 18.97
C GLY A 40 -11.71 -8.55 19.29
N VAL A 41 -11.67 -7.36 18.67
CA VAL A 41 -12.68 -6.31 18.87
C VAL A 41 -13.96 -6.57 18.07
N LEU A 42 -13.85 -6.98 16.81
CA LEU A 42 -15.00 -7.19 15.91
C LEU A 42 -15.64 -8.58 16.07
N GLY A 43 -14.93 -9.54 16.67
CA GLY A 43 -15.33 -10.93 16.83
C GLY A 43 -14.94 -11.82 15.65
N LEU A 44 -14.50 -13.05 15.97
CA LEU A 44 -14.02 -14.03 14.99
C LEU A 44 -15.07 -14.36 13.91
N TRP A 45 -16.32 -14.53 14.30
CA TRP A 45 -17.39 -14.91 13.37
C TRP A 45 -17.72 -13.80 12.37
N VAL A 46 -17.74 -12.55 12.81
CA VAL A 46 -17.96 -11.38 11.94
C VAL A 46 -16.79 -11.25 10.95
N PHE A 47 -15.57 -11.45 11.44
CA PHE A 47 -14.38 -11.47 10.59
C PHE A 47 -14.46 -12.56 9.51
N LEU A 48 -14.74 -13.82 9.88
CA LEU A 48 -14.85 -14.92 8.91
C LEU A 48 -15.94 -14.68 7.87
N ALA A 49 -17.11 -14.19 8.29
CA ALA A 49 -18.19 -13.85 7.36
C ALA A 49 -17.77 -12.73 6.38
N SER A 50 -17.15 -11.65 6.89
CA SER A 50 -16.65 -10.57 6.04
C SER A 50 -15.54 -11.03 5.10
N ALA A 51 -14.66 -11.95 5.52
CA ALA A 51 -13.61 -12.50 4.67
C ALA A 51 -14.19 -13.33 3.51
N VAL A 52 -15.21 -14.15 3.77
CA VAL A 52 -15.89 -14.95 2.73
C VAL A 52 -16.53 -14.06 1.66
N ILE A 53 -17.07 -12.90 2.04
CA ILE A 53 -17.69 -11.95 1.11
C ILE A 53 -16.65 -11.03 0.45
N GLY A 54 -15.65 -10.57 1.22
CA GLY A 54 -14.63 -9.63 0.76
C GLY A 54 -13.61 -10.25 -0.17
N TYR A 55 -13.23 -11.52 0.05
CA TYR A 55 -12.27 -12.24 -0.78
C TYR A 55 -12.68 -12.31 -2.27
N PRO A 56 -13.89 -12.76 -2.65
CA PRO A 56 -14.29 -12.80 -4.06
C PRO A 56 -14.37 -11.40 -4.68
N ALA A 57 -14.80 -10.38 -3.93
CA ALA A 57 -14.83 -9.01 -4.43
C ALA A 57 -13.41 -8.49 -4.75
N MET A 58 -12.44 -8.73 -3.85
CA MET A 58 -11.03 -8.37 -4.08
C MET A 58 -10.42 -9.15 -5.25
N TYR A 59 -10.70 -10.45 -5.34
CA TYR A 59 -10.22 -11.28 -6.46
C TYR A 59 -10.74 -10.78 -7.81
N LEU A 60 -12.05 -10.46 -7.92
CA LEU A 60 -12.62 -9.90 -9.14
C LEU A 60 -11.99 -8.55 -9.48
N PHE A 61 -11.77 -7.70 -8.48
CA PHE A 61 -11.16 -6.38 -8.67
C PHE A 61 -9.71 -6.50 -9.18
N GLN A 62 -8.88 -7.35 -8.57
CA GLN A 62 -7.51 -7.61 -9.03
C GLN A 62 -7.49 -8.23 -10.42
N ARG A 63 -8.39 -9.16 -10.71
CA ARG A 63 -8.52 -9.76 -12.05
C ARG A 63 -8.89 -8.71 -13.10
N LEU A 64 -9.80 -7.79 -12.78
CA LEU A 64 -10.16 -6.67 -13.67
C LEU A 64 -8.95 -5.76 -13.93
N PHE A 65 -8.19 -5.44 -12.88
CA PHE A 65 -6.98 -4.61 -12.96
C PHE A 65 -5.92 -5.24 -13.89
N ILE A 66 -5.60 -6.52 -13.66
CA ILE A 66 -4.63 -7.26 -14.48
C ILE A 66 -5.10 -7.40 -15.92
N ASN A 67 -6.38 -7.75 -16.14
CA ASN A 67 -6.92 -7.89 -17.49
C ASN A 67 -6.88 -6.57 -18.27
N THR A 68 -7.23 -5.46 -17.61
CA THR A 68 -7.21 -4.11 -18.22
C THR A 68 -5.79 -3.67 -18.58
N LEU A 69 -4.82 -3.92 -17.70
CA LEU A 69 -3.41 -3.65 -17.98
C LEU A 69 -2.89 -4.52 -19.14
N SER A 70 -3.17 -5.82 -19.13
CA SER A 70 -2.72 -6.75 -20.18
C SER A 70 -3.33 -6.47 -21.56
N SER A 71 -4.52 -5.87 -21.61
CA SER A 71 -5.23 -5.52 -22.85
C SER A 71 -4.91 -4.11 -23.33
N SER A 72 -4.04 -3.35 -22.65
CA SER A 72 -3.67 -2.01 -23.08
C SER A 72 -2.55 -2.07 -24.14
N PRO A 73 -2.80 -1.63 -25.38
CA PRO A 73 -1.81 -1.68 -26.47
C PRO A 73 -0.67 -0.66 -26.32
N LYS A 74 -0.72 0.24 -25.32
CA LYS A 74 0.35 1.18 -24.98
C LYS A 74 0.71 1.04 -23.51
N CYS A 75 2.01 0.89 -23.20
CA CYS A 75 2.55 1.06 -21.85
C CYS A 75 2.44 2.52 -21.44
N GLN A 76 1.27 2.90 -20.92
CA GLN A 76 1.04 4.18 -20.27
C GLN A 76 0.65 3.92 -18.82
N ASP A 77 0.88 4.90 -17.96
CA ASP A 77 0.47 4.83 -16.56
C ASP A 77 -1.01 4.48 -16.45
N TYR A 78 -1.40 3.83 -15.36
CA TYR A 78 -2.76 3.34 -15.14
C TYR A 78 -3.84 4.43 -15.36
N ALA A 79 -3.53 5.68 -15.02
CA ALA A 79 -4.40 6.83 -15.30
C ALA A 79 -4.60 7.08 -16.82
N GLY A 80 -3.57 6.87 -17.63
CA GLY A 80 -3.63 6.94 -19.10
C GLY A 80 -4.41 5.78 -19.72
N VAL A 81 -4.26 4.56 -19.20
CA VAL A 81 -5.02 3.38 -19.64
C VAL A 81 -6.51 3.54 -19.31
N ILE A 82 -6.84 3.98 -18.10
CA ILE A 82 -8.23 4.29 -17.71
C ILE A 82 -8.81 5.41 -18.58
N SER A 83 -8.06 6.48 -18.83
CA SER A 83 -8.52 7.57 -19.69
C SER A 83 -8.79 7.10 -21.12
N GLY A 84 -8.02 6.13 -21.62
CA GLY A 84 -8.22 5.49 -22.91
C GLY A 84 -9.48 4.61 -22.99
N TYR A 85 -9.81 3.86 -21.94
CA TYR A 85 -10.99 2.97 -21.91
C TYR A 85 -12.30 3.67 -21.50
N LEU A 86 -12.25 4.61 -20.55
CA LEU A 86 -13.42 5.30 -19.97
C LEU A 86 -13.64 6.73 -20.51
N GLY A 87 -12.68 7.29 -21.24
CA GLY A 87 -12.70 8.65 -21.79
C GLY A 87 -12.11 9.71 -20.86
N ASN A 88 -11.60 10.81 -21.43
CA ASN A 88 -10.81 11.84 -20.74
C ASN A 88 -11.45 12.43 -19.47
N LYS A 89 -12.77 12.59 -19.42
CA LYS A 89 -13.47 13.15 -18.24
C LYS A 89 -13.50 12.18 -17.07
N TRP A 90 -13.73 10.90 -17.34
CA TRP A 90 -13.76 9.85 -16.34
C TRP A 90 -12.36 9.48 -15.86
N GLY A 91 -11.37 9.50 -16.76
CA GLY A 91 -9.97 9.36 -16.41
C GLY A 91 -9.48 10.47 -15.46
N ALA A 92 -9.85 11.73 -15.73
CA ALA A 92 -9.54 12.84 -14.84
C ALA A 92 -10.20 12.70 -13.46
N LEU A 93 -11.48 12.31 -13.40
CA LEU A 93 -12.21 12.09 -12.15
C LEU A 93 -11.57 10.98 -11.31
N LEU A 94 -11.22 9.85 -11.95
CA LEU A 94 -10.54 8.74 -11.27
C LEU A 94 -9.12 9.12 -10.83
N GLY A 95 -8.41 9.94 -11.62
CA GLY A 95 -7.11 10.49 -11.22
C GLY A 95 -7.19 11.38 -9.98
N VAL A 96 -8.20 12.25 -9.89
CA VAL A 96 -8.43 13.08 -8.70
C VAL A 96 -8.79 12.23 -7.48
N LEU A 97 -9.69 11.25 -7.63
CA LEU A 97 -10.01 10.29 -6.57
C LEU A 97 -8.76 9.54 -6.09
N TYR A 98 -7.92 9.08 -7.02
CA TYR A 98 -6.67 8.40 -6.71
C TYR A 98 -5.69 9.32 -5.93
N PHE A 99 -5.58 10.58 -6.33
CA PHE A 99 -4.76 11.56 -5.62
C PHE A 99 -5.25 11.80 -4.18
N ILE A 100 -6.56 12.03 -4.01
CA ILE A 100 -7.18 12.21 -2.68
C ILE A 100 -6.93 10.97 -1.81
N MET A 101 -7.12 9.78 -2.38
CA MET A 101 -6.84 8.52 -1.71
C MET A 101 -5.39 8.46 -1.23
N LEU A 102 -4.40 8.72 -2.10
CA LEU A 102 -2.99 8.72 -1.72
C LEU A 102 -2.68 9.70 -0.59
N VAL A 103 -3.23 10.92 -0.64
CA VAL A 103 -3.05 11.92 0.42
C VAL A 103 -3.57 11.40 1.76
N ILE A 104 -4.78 10.84 1.78
CA ILE A 104 -5.36 10.24 3.00
C ILE A 104 -4.46 9.11 3.52
N TRP A 105 -3.98 8.22 2.66
CA TRP A 105 -3.11 7.12 3.06
C TRP A 105 -1.79 7.60 3.66
N VAL A 106 -1.16 8.64 3.10
CA VAL A 106 0.06 9.24 3.68
C VAL A 106 -0.18 9.76 5.10
N PHE A 107 -1.32 10.44 5.33
CA PHE A 107 -1.66 10.92 6.67
C PHE A 107 -2.01 9.79 7.65
N VAL A 108 -2.73 8.76 7.21
CA VAL A 108 -3.07 7.60 8.04
C VAL A 108 -1.80 6.83 8.43
N TYR A 109 -0.88 6.60 7.50
CA TYR A 109 0.39 5.96 7.83
C TYR A 109 1.25 6.81 8.76
N SER A 110 1.32 8.12 8.53
CA SER A 110 2.06 9.04 9.41
C SER A 110 1.52 9.02 10.84
N THR A 111 0.19 9.07 11.00
CA THR A 111 -0.45 9.01 12.33
C THR A 111 -0.31 7.64 12.99
N ALA A 112 -0.41 6.55 12.22
CA ALA A 112 -0.18 5.19 12.72
C ALA A 112 1.26 5.00 13.22
N ILE A 113 2.26 5.40 12.42
CA ILE A 113 3.67 5.32 12.80
C ILE A 113 3.96 6.17 14.05
N ASN A 114 3.40 7.38 14.13
CA ASN A 114 3.60 8.25 15.28
C ASN A 114 2.97 7.67 16.56
N ASN A 115 1.77 7.10 16.46
CA ASN A 115 1.07 6.46 17.57
C ASN A 115 1.76 5.16 18.02
N ASP A 116 2.14 4.31 17.08
CA ASP A 116 2.88 3.07 17.36
C ASP A 116 4.24 3.37 17.98
N SER A 117 5.00 4.33 17.44
CA SER A 117 6.32 4.70 17.97
C SER A 117 6.22 5.27 19.40
N ALA A 118 5.21 6.09 19.68
CA ALA A 118 4.95 6.60 21.03
C ALA A 118 4.57 5.47 22.01
N SER A 119 3.75 4.52 21.58
CA SER A 119 3.34 3.36 22.38
C SER A 119 4.51 2.38 22.64
N PHE A 120 5.39 2.18 21.65
CA PHE A 120 6.61 1.39 21.80
C PHE A 120 7.58 2.02 22.80
N LEU A 121 7.84 3.33 22.70
CA LEU A 121 8.74 4.03 23.63
C LEU A 121 8.19 4.10 25.06
N HIS A 122 6.88 4.22 25.22
CA HIS A 122 6.20 4.13 26.51
C HIS A 122 6.30 2.73 27.11
N SER A 123 6.13 1.67 26.31
CA SER A 123 6.20 0.28 26.76
C SER A 123 7.63 -0.16 27.15
N PHE A 124 8.67 0.48 26.59
CA PHE A 124 10.07 0.23 26.92
C PHE A 124 10.61 1.11 28.07
N GLY A 125 9.80 1.98 28.67
CA GLY A 125 10.16 2.72 29.89
C GLY A 125 11.23 3.82 29.72
N ILE A 126 11.48 4.27 28.48
CA ILE A 126 12.49 5.30 28.17
C ILE A 126 11.92 6.73 28.32
N THR A 127 10.60 6.89 28.52
CA THR A 127 9.96 8.22 28.62
C THR A 127 8.75 8.18 29.57
N GLU A 128 8.70 9.12 30.52
CA GLU A 128 7.65 9.22 31.57
C GLU A 128 6.35 9.92 31.11
N GLY A 129 6.20 10.28 29.84
CA GLY A 129 5.02 10.97 29.31
C GLY A 129 4.72 10.68 27.83
N LEU A 130 3.46 10.87 27.41
CA LEU A 130 3.02 10.71 26.02
C LEU A 130 3.73 11.74 25.11
N LEU A 131 4.84 11.36 24.50
CA LEU A 131 5.53 12.16 23.48
C LEU A 131 4.66 12.41 22.23
N SER A 132 3.50 11.74 22.13
CA SER A 132 2.49 11.91 21.09
C SER A 132 1.81 13.29 21.09
N GLU A 133 1.95 14.11 22.14
CA GLU A 133 1.44 15.49 22.16
C GLU A 133 2.36 16.48 21.43
N ASN A 134 3.61 16.12 21.12
CA ASN A 134 4.56 17.05 20.51
C ASN A 134 4.67 16.82 18.99
N PRO A 135 4.18 17.76 18.15
CA PRO A 135 4.20 17.64 16.68
C PRO A 135 5.62 17.47 16.10
N LEU A 136 6.65 17.90 16.83
CA LEU A 136 8.05 17.85 16.45
C LEU A 136 8.61 16.42 16.38
N TYR A 137 8.10 15.49 17.21
CA TYR A 137 8.56 14.11 17.20
C TYR A 137 8.08 13.37 15.95
N GLY A 138 6.80 13.52 15.61
CA GLY A 138 6.23 12.99 14.36
C GLY A 138 6.94 13.56 13.13
N LEU A 139 7.28 14.86 13.14
CA LEU A 139 8.02 15.50 12.05
C LEU A 139 9.44 14.95 11.90
N ALA A 140 10.18 14.79 13.01
CA ALA A 140 11.54 14.24 12.99
C ALA A 140 11.57 12.78 12.51
N LEU A 141 10.58 11.98 12.91
CA LEU A 141 10.47 10.57 12.54
C LEU A 141 10.10 10.41 11.05
N VAL A 142 9.16 11.22 10.54
CA VAL A 142 8.86 11.28 9.11
C VAL A 142 10.08 11.73 8.31
N CYS A 143 10.81 12.76 8.75
CA CYS A 143 12.04 13.20 8.08
C CYS A 143 13.13 12.11 8.05
N ALA A 144 13.30 11.36 9.14
CA ALA A 144 14.26 10.26 9.20
C ALA A 144 13.86 9.10 8.28
N LEU A 145 12.58 8.71 8.26
CA LEU A 145 12.07 7.66 7.38
C LEU A 145 12.18 8.06 5.91
N VAL A 146 11.84 9.31 5.57
CA VAL A 146 12.00 9.85 4.21
C VAL A 146 13.48 9.87 3.80
N ALA A 147 14.39 10.25 4.68
CA ALA A 147 15.83 10.25 4.40
C ALA A 147 16.42 8.84 4.18
N ILE A 148 15.85 7.82 4.83
CA ILE A 148 16.22 6.42 4.61
C ILE A 148 15.61 5.93 3.29
N ALA A 149 14.32 6.21 3.05
CA ALA A 149 13.63 5.84 1.82
C ALA A 149 14.29 6.44 0.58
N SER A 150 14.71 7.71 0.64
CA SER A 150 15.39 8.40 -0.47
C SER A 150 16.80 7.88 -0.76
N ARG A 151 17.35 7.01 0.10
CA ARG A 151 18.63 6.32 -0.15
C ARG A 151 18.44 4.90 -0.69
N GLY A 152 17.20 4.41 -0.74
CA GLY A 152 16.85 3.11 -1.32
C GLY A 152 16.47 3.16 -2.80
N GLU A 153 16.51 4.36 -3.40
CA GLU A 153 16.36 4.61 -4.84
C GLU A 153 17.70 4.47 -5.57
#